data_AF-A0A101W4K1-F1
#
_entry.id   AF-A0A101W4K1-F1
#
_cell.length_a   1.000
_cell.length_b   1.000
_cell.length_c   1.000
_cell.angle_alpha   90.00
_cell.angle_beta   90.00
_cell.angle_gamma   90.00
#
_symmetry.space_group_name_H-M   'P 1'
#
loop_
_entity.id
_entity.type
_entity.pdbx_description
1 polymer ?
#
loop_
_entity_poly.entity_id
_entity_poly.type
_entity_poly.pdbx_seq_one_letter_code
_entity_poly.pdbx_strand_id
1 'polypeptide(L)'
;MNKNPDIFRGTQLFSHKNNEALFYFNKIKVLNNQVRRIPSLLICNLVTNTSEVVKLDTIKRKCPQEVLLIISKYELAQEISCAIGDPYDISLKQEWVDKFISGQIRDEELEPTHLIKSIHGHLKNLVHLPKNVYHILSLWVYGTYFYSQFFYCPSLLIVGDNIDNKAELAKILKLFSLNGKYVRGIKAKDLLKLINHEGGTFIFDNPNTSKYTKRILLKILGNGHFSFSSYLGYYIYSPKVILNAPLYEQAARDNSIQISVSPETYSNSNYYEENQDKFSELSSLCCLSAMKHFQQLYEIYWGLPKSTNELYHPLVAIGKLVGGDYEKAFDDFYSVYQVV
;
A
#
# COMPACT_ATOMS: atom_id res chain seq x y z
N MET A 1 -22.31 -8.54 10.79
CA MET A 1 -21.41 -8.33 9.63
C MET A 1 -20.36 -9.42 9.68
N ASN A 2 -20.24 -10.25 8.64
CA ASN A 2 -19.13 -11.20 8.56
C ASN A 2 -17.83 -10.38 8.54
N LYS A 3 -16.98 -10.56 9.56
CA LYS A 3 -15.63 -10.03 9.59
C LYS A 3 -14.96 -10.41 8.27
N ASN A 4 -14.27 -9.45 7.63
CA ASN A 4 -13.64 -9.62 6.32
C ASN A 4 -12.86 -10.95 6.33
N PRO A 5 -13.14 -11.91 5.42
CA PRO A 5 -12.35 -13.13 5.36
C PRO A 5 -10.87 -12.77 5.19
N ASP A 6 -9.99 -13.53 5.83
CA ASP A 6 -8.54 -13.40 5.70
C ASP A 6 -8.16 -13.69 4.24
N ILE A 7 -8.22 -12.67 3.37
CA ILE A 7 -7.94 -12.83 1.95
C ILE A 7 -6.52 -12.37 1.67
N PHE A 8 -5.73 -13.27 1.08
CA PHE A 8 -4.37 -12.96 0.65
C PHE A 8 -4.41 -12.00 -0.54
N ARG A 9 -3.66 -10.90 -0.43
CA ARG A 9 -3.64 -9.81 -1.42
C ARG A 9 -2.26 -9.68 -2.03
N GLY A 10 -1.84 -10.72 -2.77
CA GLY A 10 -0.61 -10.76 -3.58
C GLY A 10 0.68 -10.61 -2.79
N THR A 11 0.85 -9.44 -2.19
CA THR A 11 2.02 -9.00 -1.44
C THR A 11 1.84 -9.01 0.06
N GLN A 12 0.60 -9.13 0.59
CA GLN A 12 0.36 -9.21 2.03
C GLN A 12 -0.90 -9.99 2.43
N LEU A 13 -0.89 -10.54 3.65
CA LEU A 13 -2.06 -11.09 4.35
C LEU A 13 -1.94 -10.84 5.85
N PHE A 14 -3.07 -10.54 6.49
CA PHE A 14 -3.20 -10.45 7.94
C PHE A 14 -4.31 -11.38 8.38
N SER A 15 -3.96 -12.43 9.12
CA SER A 15 -4.91 -13.36 9.71
C SER A 15 -5.11 -13.02 11.18
N HIS A 16 -6.20 -12.31 11.45
CA HIS A 16 -6.56 -11.90 12.81
C HIS A 16 -6.90 -13.10 13.69
N LYS A 17 -7.51 -14.13 13.11
CA LYS A 17 -7.86 -15.37 13.81
C LYS A 17 -6.62 -16.15 14.24
N ASN A 18 -5.60 -16.18 13.39
CA ASN A 18 -4.40 -16.97 13.62
C ASN A 18 -3.23 -16.17 14.21
N ASN A 19 -3.39 -14.86 14.39
CA ASN A 19 -2.32 -13.94 14.80
C ASN A 19 -1.11 -14.01 13.86
N GLU A 20 -1.35 -14.20 12.56
CA GLU A 20 -0.31 -14.32 11.55
C GLU A 20 -0.35 -13.16 10.56
N ALA A 21 0.81 -12.57 10.27
CA ALA A 21 1.00 -11.63 9.18
C ALA A 21 1.98 -12.21 8.17
N LEU A 22 1.74 -11.95 6.88
CA LEU A 22 2.56 -12.41 5.78
C LEU A 22 2.90 -11.24 4.87
N PHE A 23 4.16 -11.15 4.44
CA PHE A 23 4.59 -10.24 3.38
C PHE A 23 5.43 -10.95 2.34
N TYR A 24 5.20 -10.60 1.09
CA TYR A 24 5.98 -11.09 -0.05
C TYR A 24 7.29 -10.32 -0.21
N PHE A 25 8.35 -11.06 -0.51
CA PHE A 25 9.62 -10.49 -0.94
C PHE A 25 10.37 -11.43 -1.89
N ASN A 26 11.42 -10.91 -2.52
CA ASN A 26 12.33 -11.72 -3.33
C ASN A 26 13.62 -11.98 -2.55
N LYS A 27 13.92 -13.26 -2.30
CA LYS A 27 15.21 -13.68 -1.76
C LYS A 27 16.23 -13.81 -2.89
N ILE A 28 17.29 -13.02 -2.83
CA ILE A 28 18.40 -13.01 -3.77
C ILE A 28 19.40 -14.09 -3.37
N LYS A 29 19.76 -14.96 -4.32
CA LYS A 29 20.78 -15.98 -4.15
C LYS A 29 21.75 -15.93 -5.31
N VAL A 30 23.04 -15.77 -5.02
CA VAL A 30 24.10 -15.87 -6.03
C VAL A 30 24.53 -17.33 -6.14
N LEU A 31 24.38 -17.92 -7.32
CA LEU A 31 24.81 -19.29 -7.62
C LEU A 31 25.60 -19.27 -8.92
N ASN A 32 26.86 -19.72 -8.90
CA ASN A 32 27.72 -19.78 -10.09
C ASN A 32 27.78 -18.44 -10.85
N ASN A 33 27.97 -17.32 -10.14
CA ASN A 33 27.93 -15.95 -10.67
C ASN A 33 26.59 -15.51 -11.31
N GLN A 34 25.52 -16.29 -11.16
CA GLN A 34 24.17 -15.90 -11.56
C GLN A 34 23.36 -15.45 -10.36
N VAL A 35 22.77 -14.27 -10.46
CA VAL A 35 21.82 -13.74 -9.48
C VAL A 35 20.46 -14.39 -9.72
N ARG A 36 20.04 -15.27 -8.82
CA ARG A 36 18.69 -15.84 -8.81
C ARG A 36 17.82 -15.11 -7.80
N ARG A 37 16.58 -14.81 -8.20
CA ARG A 37 15.55 -14.24 -7.32
C ARG A 37 14.52 -15.33 -7.01
N ILE A 38 14.34 -15.60 -5.73
CA ILE A 38 13.49 -16.66 -5.21
C ILE A 38 12.27 -16.01 -4.55
N PRO A 39 11.08 -16.13 -5.14
CA PRO A 39 9.84 -15.67 -4.52
C PRO A 39 9.68 -16.28 -3.13
N SER A 40 9.51 -15.43 -2.12
CA SER A 40 9.51 -15.84 -0.71
C SER A 40 8.45 -15.07 0.08
N LEU A 41 7.99 -15.67 1.17
CA LEU A 41 7.12 -15.02 2.14
C LEU A 41 7.84 -14.95 3.48
N LEU A 42 7.80 -13.78 4.09
CA LEU A 42 8.05 -13.63 5.52
C LEU A 42 6.73 -13.83 6.24
N ILE A 43 6.73 -14.72 7.22
CA ILE A 43 5.56 -15.04 8.05
C ILE A 43 5.92 -14.71 9.48
N CYS A 44 5.07 -13.94 10.16
CA CYS A 44 5.21 -13.62 11.58
C CYS A 44 3.98 -14.09 12.33
N ASN A 45 4.17 -14.81 13.42
CA ASN A 45 3.12 -15.17 14.35
C ASN A 45 3.32 -14.40 15.66
N LEU A 46 2.35 -13.55 16.01
CA LEU A 46 2.44 -12.69 17.19
C LEU A 46 2.28 -13.45 18.51
N VAL A 47 1.61 -14.61 18.51
CA VAL A 47 1.40 -15.41 19.74
C VAL A 47 2.68 -16.15 20.11
N THR A 48 3.32 -16.79 19.15
CA THR A 48 4.57 -17.52 19.38
C THR A 48 5.80 -16.62 19.32
N ASN A 49 5.65 -15.37 18.85
CA ASN A 49 6.73 -14.44 18.57
C ASN A 49 7.80 -15.06 17.65
N THR A 50 7.36 -15.81 16.64
CA THR A 50 8.23 -16.49 15.68
C THR A 50 8.10 -15.90 14.30
N SER A 51 9.21 -15.84 13.58
CA SER A 51 9.27 -15.42 12.18
C SER A 51 9.95 -16.50 11.34
N GLU A 52 9.35 -16.81 10.20
CA GLU A 52 9.88 -17.80 9.27
C GLU A 52 9.84 -17.31 7.82
N VAL A 53 10.76 -17.83 7.00
CA VAL A 53 10.81 -17.57 5.56
C VAL A 53 10.39 -18.82 4.82
N VAL A 54 9.27 -18.74 4.12
CA VAL A 54 8.78 -19.80 3.24
C VAL A 54 9.16 -19.46 1.80
N LYS A 55 9.88 -20.36 1.15
CA LYS A 55 10.18 -20.25 -0.28
C LYS A 55 9.03 -20.81 -1.10
N LEU A 56 8.63 -20.07 -2.12
CA LEU A 56 7.53 -20.48 -2.99
C LEU A 56 8.00 -21.34 -4.18
N ASP A 57 9.31 -21.46 -4.42
CA ASP A 57 9.87 -22.25 -5.53
C ASP A 57 10.04 -23.76 -5.23
N THR A 58 9.96 -24.15 -3.95
CA THR A 58 10.15 -25.55 -3.50
C THR A 58 8.86 -26.35 -3.27
N ILE A 59 7.69 -25.71 -3.37
CA ILE A 59 6.39 -26.39 -3.21
C ILE A 59 6.15 -27.24 -4.47
N LYS A 60 5.96 -28.56 -4.29
CA LYS A 60 6.16 -29.59 -5.34
C LYS A 60 5.26 -29.40 -6.58
N ARG A 61 5.91 -29.12 -7.71
CA ARG A 61 5.44 -29.19 -9.09
C ARG A 61 4.80 -30.54 -9.45
N LYS A 62 3.51 -30.54 -9.80
CA LYS A 62 2.90 -31.55 -10.70
C LYS A 62 2.10 -30.81 -11.77
N CYS A 63 2.65 -30.72 -12.98
CA CYS A 63 2.05 -30.05 -14.16
C CYS A 63 1.97 -28.51 -14.07
N PRO A 64 1.84 -27.79 -15.21
CA PRO A 64 2.04 -26.35 -15.25
C PRO A 64 0.84 -25.61 -14.65
N GLN A 65 0.83 -25.47 -13.33
CA GLN A 65 0.22 -24.39 -12.56
C GLN A 65 0.98 -24.20 -11.23
N GLU A 66 0.79 -23.10 -10.49
CA GLU A 66 0.74 -23.03 -9.00
C GLU A 66 1.72 -22.06 -8.28
N VAL A 67 1.24 -20.84 -7.99
CA VAL A 67 1.49 -20.13 -6.69
C VAL A 67 0.35 -20.45 -5.69
N LEU A 68 -0.54 -21.39 -6.06
CA LEU A 68 -1.69 -21.87 -5.29
C LEU A 68 -1.23 -22.90 -4.26
N LEU A 69 -0.71 -22.42 -3.12
CA LEU A 69 -0.63 -23.07 -1.80
C LEU A 69 0.41 -22.28 -1.01
N ILE A 70 0.07 -21.06 -0.62
CA ILE A 70 1.05 -20.18 0.05
C ILE A 70 1.48 -20.77 1.40
N ILE A 71 0.59 -21.55 2.03
CA ILE A 71 0.77 -22.69 2.95
C ILE A 71 -0.54 -23.49 2.76
N SER A 72 -0.67 -24.76 3.14
CA SER A 72 -1.97 -25.48 3.15
C SER A 72 -3.12 -24.76 3.89
N LYS A 73 -2.80 -23.66 4.59
CA LYS A 73 -3.65 -22.77 5.37
C LYS A 73 -4.16 -21.54 4.60
N TYR A 74 -3.46 -21.09 3.55
CA TYR A 74 -3.79 -19.84 2.83
C TYR A 74 -3.73 -20.04 1.31
N GLU A 75 -4.87 -19.88 0.65
CA GLU A 75 -5.03 -20.01 -0.79
C GLU A 75 -5.16 -18.64 -1.47
N LEU A 76 -4.51 -18.49 -2.64
CA LEU A 76 -4.83 -17.42 -3.56
C LEU A 76 -6.18 -17.69 -4.22
N ALA A 77 -6.98 -16.64 -4.44
CA ALA A 77 -8.25 -16.78 -5.15
C ALA A 77 -8.10 -17.23 -6.62
N GLN A 78 -6.89 -17.12 -7.18
CA GLN A 78 -6.57 -17.56 -8.54
C GLN A 78 -5.09 -17.91 -8.64
N GLU A 79 -4.79 -18.83 -9.55
CA GLU A 79 -3.43 -19.19 -9.93
C GLU A 79 -2.67 -18.03 -10.60
N ILE A 80 -1.37 -17.89 -10.31
CA ILE A 80 -0.49 -16.88 -10.90
C ILE A 80 0.75 -17.60 -11.44
N SER A 81 1.07 -17.39 -12.73
CA SER A 81 2.19 -18.06 -13.41
C SER A 81 3.48 -17.23 -13.48
N CYS A 82 3.50 -16.05 -12.84
CA CYS A 82 4.64 -15.14 -12.81
C CYS A 82 4.95 -14.68 -11.37
N ALA A 83 6.15 -14.13 -11.16
CA ALA A 83 6.50 -13.49 -9.91
C ALA A 83 5.56 -12.30 -9.62
N ILE A 84 5.35 -12.01 -8.33
CA ILE A 84 4.44 -10.97 -7.90
C ILE A 84 5.18 -9.62 -7.94
N GLY A 85 4.90 -8.83 -8.98
CA GLY A 85 5.48 -7.51 -9.18
C GLY A 85 6.93 -7.49 -9.65
N ASP A 86 7.42 -6.28 -9.95
CA ASP A 86 8.83 -6.04 -10.28
C ASP A 86 9.70 -6.21 -9.01
N PRO A 87 10.74 -7.06 -9.02
CA PRO A 87 11.64 -7.24 -7.89
C PRO A 87 12.27 -5.95 -7.35
N TYR A 88 12.44 -4.93 -8.18
CA TYR A 88 13.00 -3.64 -7.78
C TYR A 88 11.97 -2.76 -7.06
N ASP A 89 10.68 -2.92 -7.37
CA ASP A 89 9.57 -2.16 -6.81
C ASP A 89 8.96 -2.78 -5.53
N ILE A 90 9.42 -3.96 -5.09
CA ILE A 90 8.92 -4.57 -3.85
C ILE A 90 9.43 -3.81 -2.63
N SER A 91 8.54 -3.38 -1.75
CA SER A 91 8.89 -2.62 -0.53
C SER A 91 9.77 -3.42 0.43
N LEU A 92 9.42 -4.67 0.75
CA LEU A 92 10.19 -5.50 1.68
C LEU A 92 11.44 -6.08 1.01
N LYS A 93 12.64 -5.64 1.43
CA LYS A 93 13.92 -6.17 0.92
C LYS A 93 14.46 -7.28 1.80
N GLN A 94 15.20 -8.21 1.18
CA GLN A 94 15.80 -9.35 1.87
C GLN A 94 16.69 -8.93 3.04
N GLU A 95 17.52 -7.90 2.88
CA GLU A 95 18.46 -7.47 3.93
C GLU A 95 17.73 -7.14 5.25
N TRP A 96 16.53 -6.54 5.15
CA TRP A 96 15.72 -6.16 6.30
C TRP A 96 14.97 -7.37 6.88
N VAL A 97 14.59 -8.34 6.04
CA VAL A 97 14.08 -9.64 6.51
C VAL A 97 15.14 -10.39 7.32
N ASP A 98 16.38 -10.44 6.82
CA ASP A 98 17.48 -11.14 7.48
C ASP A 98 17.83 -10.45 8.82
N LYS A 99 17.87 -9.11 8.87
CA LYS A 99 18.03 -8.33 10.12
C LYS A 99 16.88 -8.55 11.11
N PHE A 100 15.63 -8.58 10.62
CA PHE A 100 14.46 -8.78 11.46
C PHE A 100 14.46 -10.15 12.13
N ILE A 101 14.69 -11.22 11.36
CA ILE A 101 14.73 -12.61 11.88
C ILE A 101 15.89 -12.81 12.87
N SER A 102 17.01 -12.15 12.66
CA SER A 102 18.16 -12.22 13.55
C SER A 102 18.06 -11.29 14.78
N GLY A 103 16.96 -10.55 14.93
CA GLY A 103 16.75 -9.65 16.07
C GLY A 103 17.65 -8.41 16.07
N GLN A 104 18.14 -7.99 14.89
CA GLN A 104 19.04 -6.85 14.73
C GLN A 104 18.30 -5.50 14.58
N ILE A 105 16.98 -5.52 14.43
CA ILE A 105 16.14 -4.32 14.37
C ILE A 105 15.56 -4.08 15.76
N ARG A 106 15.75 -2.88 16.30
CA ARG A 106 15.17 -2.55 17.60
C ARG A 106 13.68 -2.29 17.48
N ASP A 107 12.93 -2.56 18.55
CA ASP A 107 11.47 -2.39 18.54
C ASP A 107 11.06 -0.94 18.27
N GLU A 108 11.83 0.03 18.79
CA GLU A 108 11.56 1.46 18.57
C GLU A 108 11.65 1.87 17.09
N GLU A 109 12.44 1.15 16.29
CA GLU A 109 12.57 1.40 14.83
C GLU A 109 11.34 0.92 14.06
N LEU A 110 10.57 0.00 14.65
CA LEU A 110 9.32 -0.52 14.10
C LEU A 110 8.09 0.19 14.65
N GLU A 111 8.24 1.12 15.61
CA GLU A 111 7.10 1.84 16.17
C GLU A 111 6.42 2.74 15.12
N PRO A 112 5.09 2.67 14.95
CA PRO A 112 4.36 3.46 13.95
C PRO A 112 4.68 4.96 14.02
N THR A 113 4.80 5.50 15.22
CA THR A 113 5.11 6.92 15.44
C THR A 113 6.47 7.33 14.91
N HIS A 114 7.47 6.45 15.00
CA HIS A 114 8.80 6.71 14.47
C HIS A 114 8.74 6.75 12.93
N LEU A 115 8.13 5.74 12.32
CA LEU A 115 8.06 5.59 10.86
C LEU A 115 7.27 6.72 10.19
N ILE A 116 6.13 7.13 10.76
CA ILE A 116 5.35 8.24 10.21
C ILE A 116 6.12 9.56 10.30
N LYS A 117 6.84 9.81 11.41
CA LYS A 117 7.72 10.99 11.52
C LYS A 117 8.84 10.98 10.48
N SER A 118 9.42 9.82 10.20
CA SER A 118 10.43 9.66 9.15
C SER A 118 9.85 9.93 7.75
N ILE A 119 8.68 9.36 7.42
CA ILE A 119 7.95 9.66 6.18
C ILE A 119 7.70 11.17 6.06
N HIS A 120 7.17 11.79 7.12
CA HIS A 120 6.92 13.24 7.17
C HIS A 120 8.19 14.03 6.87
N GLY A 121 9.28 13.72 7.56
CA GLY A 121 10.57 14.40 7.40
C GLY A 121 11.07 14.33 5.96
N HIS A 122 11.01 13.15 5.34
CA HIS A 122 11.42 13.01 3.95
C HIS A 122 10.48 13.74 2.98
N LEU A 123 9.16 13.69 3.19
CA LEU A 123 8.21 14.45 2.36
C LEU A 123 8.52 15.96 2.39
N LYS A 124 8.84 16.51 3.56
CA LYS A 124 9.23 17.93 3.69
C LYS A 124 10.48 18.31 2.90
N ASN A 125 11.45 17.39 2.82
CA ASN A 125 12.69 17.63 2.10
C ASN A 125 12.54 17.45 0.59
N LEU A 126 11.57 16.61 0.17
CA LEU A 126 11.33 16.30 -1.24
C LEU A 126 10.39 17.26 -1.92
N VAL A 127 9.36 17.78 -1.23
CA VAL A 127 8.31 18.60 -1.84
C VAL A 127 7.77 19.65 -0.88
N HIS A 128 7.49 20.85 -1.37
CA HIS A 128 6.85 21.91 -0.58
C HIS A 128 5.32 21.82 -0.65
N LEU A 129 4.67 21.60 0.50
CA LEU A 129 3.22 21.46 0.68
C LEU A 129 2.75 22.19 1.95
N PRO A 130 1.45 22.51 2.08
CA PRO A 130 0.90 23.05 3.31
C PRO A 130 1.11 22.10 4.51
N LYS A 131 1.28 22.66 5.71
CA LYS A 131 1.69 21.91 6.92
C LYS A 131 0.77 20.73 7.26
N ASN A 132 -0.54 20.89 7.11
CA ASN A 132 -1.54 19.86 7.37
C ASN A 132 -1.47 18.70 6.35
N VAL A 133 -1.13 19.00 5.09
CA VAL A 133 -1.04 18.00 4.01
C VAL A 133 0.03 16.97 4.30
N TYR A 134 1.17 17.35 4.88
CA TYR A 134 2.20 16.38 5.25
C TYR A 134 1.71 15.34 6.25
N HIS A 135 0.90 15.72 7.24
CA HIS A 135 0.37 14.75 8.21
C HIS A 135 -0.56 13.76 7.51
N ILE A 136 -1.48 14.26 6.68
CA ILE A 136 -2.41 13.42 5.91
C ILE A 136 -1.67 12.48 4.96
N LEU A 137 -0.68 12.97 4.23
CA LEU A 137 0.12 12.14 3.32
C LEU A 137 0.93 11.09 4.08
N SER A 138 1.56 11.43 5.20
CA SER A 138 2.31 10.46 6.00
C SER A 138 1.41 9.36 6.56
N LEU A 139 0.23 9.72 7.07
CA LEU A 139 -0.79 8.76 7.52
C LEU A 139 -1.27 7.87 6.37
N TRP A 140 -1.53 8.46 5.19
CA TRP A 140 -2.01 7.73 4.03
C TRP A 140 -0.96 6.75 3.50
N VAL A 141 0.29 7.21 3.33
CA VAL A 141 1.43 6.40 2.91
C VAL A 141 1.60 5.21 3.84
N TYR A 142 1.63 5.46 5.15
CA TYR A 142 1.77 4.40 6.13
C TYR A 142 0.58 3.43 6.13
N GLY A 143 -0.64 3.96 5.97
CA GLY A 143 -1.86 3.17 5.77
C GLY A 143 -1.81 2.23 4.56
N THR A 144 -1.03 2.55 3.52
CA THR A 144 -0.88 1.64 2.36
C THR A 144 -0.27 0.30 2.74
N TYR A 145 0.49 0.19 3.84
CA TYR A 145 1.05 -1.08 4.32
C TYR A 145 0.02 -1.93 5.09
N PHE A 146 -1.11 -1.36 5.48
CA PHE A 146 -2.20 -2.05 6.18
C PHE A 146 -3.45 -2.24 5.31
N TYR A 147 -3.42 -1.77 4.05
CA TYR A 147 -4.64 -1.57 3.26
C TYR A 147 -5.58 -2.78 3.19
N SER A 148 -5.04 -4.00 3.16
CA SER A 148 -5.82 -5.24 3.10
C SER A 148 -6.69 -5.51 4.34
N GLN A 149 -6.45 -4.80 5.45
CA GLN A 149 -7.25 -4.89 6.67
C GLN A 149 -8.47 -3.96 6.65
N PHE A 150 -8.40 -2.88 5.87
CA PHE A 150 -9.48 -1.92 5.83
C PHE A 150 -10.59 -2.40 4.90
N PHE A 151 -11.84 -2.06 5.25
CA PHE A 151 -12.97 -2.21 4.35
C PHE A 151 -13.00 -1.12 3.27
N TYR A 152 -12.35 0.00 3.57
CA TYR A 152 -12.26 1.17 2.71
C TYR A 152 -10.81 1.68 2.72
N CYS A 153 -10.27 2.11 1.58
CA CYS A 153 -8.99 2.81 1.53
C CYS A 153 -9.16 4.07 0.66
N PRO A 154 -8.99 5.28 1.22
CA PRO A 154 -9.19 6.51 0.45
C PRO A 154 -8.20 6.59 -0.70
N SER A 155 -8.70 7.02 -1.86
CA SER A 155 -7.83 7.44 -2.97
C SER A 155 -7.22 8.81 -2.65
N LEU A 156 -6.07 9.12 -3.24
CA LEU A 156 -5.61 10.49 -3.35
C LEU A 156 -5.97 11.03 -4.74
N LEU A 157 -6.60 12.20 -4.79
CA LEU A 157 -6.80 12.96 -6.03
C LEU A 157 -5.89 14.18 -5.98
N ILE A 158 -4.86 14.20 -6.82
CA ILE A 158 -3.95 15.33 -6.90
C ILE A 158 -4.52 16.34 -7.91
N VAL A 159 -4.87 17.52 -7.41
CA VAL A 159 -5.48 18.62 -8.18
C VAL A 159 -4.54 19.81 -8.28
N GLY A 160 -4.66 20.59 -9.35
CA GLY A 160 -3.82 21.75 -9.61
C GLY A 160 -3.51 21.90 -11.11
N ASP A 161 -3.18 23.13 -11.50
CA ASP A 161 -2.96 23.49 -12.91
C ASP A 161 -1.59 23.05 -13.42
N ASN A 162 -0.59 22.97 -12.53
CA ASN A 162 0.76 22.55 -12.89
C ASN A 162 0.86 21.02 -12.99
N ILE A 163 0.95 20.51 -14.22
CA ILE A 163 1.03 19.08 -14.54
C ILE A 163 2.31 18.45 -13.98
N ASP A 164 3.43 19.17 -14.06
CA ASP A 164 4.74 18.67 -13.64
C ASP A 164 4.77 18.47 -12.13
N ASN A 165 4.25 19.43 -11.36
CA ASN A 165 4.17 19.33 -9.90
C ASN A 165 3.29 18.14 -9.45
N LYS A 166 2.19 17.87 -10.16
CA LYS A 166 1.33 16.69 -9.90
C LYS A 166 2.08 15.38 -10.17
N ALA A 167 2.74 15.31 -11.32
CA ALA A 167 3.51 14.13 -11.72
C ALA A 167 4.64 13.85 -10.72
N GLU A 168 5.28 14.90 -10.23
CA GLU A 168 6.39 14.82 -9.29
C GLU A 168 5.96 14.38 -7.89
N LEU A 169 4.88 14.94 -7.34
CA LEU A 169 4.29 14.45 -6.10
C LEU A 169 3.88 12.97 -6.23
N ALA A 170 3.34 12.57 -7.38
CA ALA A 170 3.02 11.18 -7.64
C ALA A 170 4.26 10.27 -7.65
N LYS A 171 5.41 10.73 -8.19
CA LYS A 171 6.68 9.97 -8.14
C LYS A 171 7.12 9.79 -6.70
N ILE A 172 7.06 10.85 -5.90
CA ILE A 172 7.40 10.82 -4.47
C ILE A 172 6.51 9.80 -3.74
N LEU A 173 5.20 9.84 -3.96
CA LEU A 173 4.26 8.88 -3.36
C LEU A 173 4.52 7.44 -3.80
N LYS A 174 4.97 7.22 -5.06
CA LYS A 174 5.39 5.89 -5.54
C LYS A 174 6.47 5.28 -4.65
N LEU A 175 7.43 6.09 -4.20
CA LEU A 175 8.60 5.64 -3.45
C LEU A 175 8.23 5.16 -2.05
N PHE A 176 7.34 5.88 -1.36
CA PHE A 176 7.00 5.56 0.01
C PHE A 176 5.87 4.56 0.16
N SER A 177 4.98 4.47 -0.83
CA SER A 177 3.80 3.62 -0.72
C SER A 177 4.12 2.16 -0.97
N LEU A 178 3.34 1.26 -0.37
CA LEU A 178 3.50 -0.18 -0.56
C LEU A 178 3.46 -0.53 -2.06
N ASN A 179 4.57 -1.06 -2.58
CA ASN A 179 4.74 -1.54 -3.95
C ASN A 179 4.20 -0.57 -5.01
N GLY A 180 4.49 0.73 -4.86
CA GLY A 180 3.94 1.79 -5.71
C GLY A 180 4.28 1.65 -7.19
N LYS A 181 3.26 1.73 -8.06
CA LYS A 181 3.40 1.53 -9.52
C LYS A 181 2.59 2.51 -10.35
N TYR A 182 3.17 2.97 -11.46
CA TYR A 182 2.44 3.73 -12.47
C TYR A 182 1.61 2.82 -13.35
N VAL A 183 0.38 3.24 -13.60
CA VAL A 183 -0.55 2.57 -14.52
C VAL A 183 -0.74 3.46 -15.74
N ARG A 184 -0.10 3.09 -16.85
CA ARG A 184 -0.18 3.81 -18.13
C ARG A 184 -0.44 2.82 -19.27
N GLY A 185 -1.41 3.14 -20.14
CA GLY A 185 -1.65 2.38 -21.38
C GLY A 185 -2.04 0.90 -21.21
N ILE A 186 -2.49 0.48 -20.02
CA ILE A 186 -2.81 -0.93 -19.73
C ILE A 186 -4.21 -1.31 -20.22
N LYS A 187 -4.39 -2.55 -20.68
CA LYS A 187 -5.71 -3.10 -20.99
C LYS A 187 -6.46 -3.40 -19.69
N ALA A 188 -7.79 -3.29 -19.72
CA ALA A 188 -8.61 -3.46 -18.52
C ALA A 188 -8.43 -4.81 -17.82
N LYS A 189 -8.30 -5.91 -18.58
CA LYS A 189 -8.09 -7.25 -18.03
C LYS A 189 -6.75 -7.35 -17.29
N ASP A 190 -5.70 -6.77 -17.85
CA ASP A 190 -4.36 -6.80 -17.28
C ASP A 190 -4.28 -5.91 -16.03
N LEU A 191 -5.00 -4.78 -16.02
CA LEU A 191 -5.17 -3.94 -14.83
C LEU A 191 -5.85 -4.67 -13.67
N LEU A 192 -6.92 -5.42 -13.94
CA LEU A 192 -7.64 -6.18 -12.92
C LEU A 192 -6.78 -7.30 -12.33
N LYS A 193 -6.01 -7.98 -13.19
CA LYS A 193 -5.01 -8.95 -12.74
C LYS A 193 -3.95 -8.28 -11.87
N LEU A 194 -3.39 -7.17 -12.33
CA LEU A 194 -2.38 -6.41 -11.60
C LEU A 194 -2.86 -6.05 -10.18
N ILE A 195 -4.06 -5.48 -10.07
CA ILE A 195 -4.65 -5.09 -8.78
C ILE A 195 -4.85 -6.29 -7.86
N ASN A 196 -5.39 -7.40 -8.36
CA ASN A 196 -5.78 -8.52 -7.52
C ASN A 196 -4.62 -9.48 -7.21
N HIS A 197 -3.67 -9.64 -8.14
CA HIS A 197 -2.56 -10.59 -8.05
C HIS A 197 -1.33 -9.96 -7.40
N GLU A 198 -1.02 -8.70 -7.72
CA GLU A 198 0.15 -8.03 -7.15
C GLU A 198 -0.21 -7.22 -5.91
N GLY A 199 -1.38 -6.57 -5.91
CA GLY A 199 -1.73 -5.64 -4.86
C GLY A 199 -0.77 -4.44 -4.80
N GLY A 200 -0.84 -3.70 -3.70
CA GLY A 200 -0.05 -2.47 -3.51
C GLY A 200 -0.73 -1.22 -4.07
N THR A 201 0.05 -0.18 -4.30
CA THR A 201 -0.44 1.17 -4.59
C THR A 201 -0.35 1.50 -6.08
N PHE A 202 -1.45 1.96 -6.67
CA PHE A 202 -1.51 2.25 -8.11
C PHE A 202 -1.68 3.74 -8.42
N ILE A 203 -0.82 4.25 -9.28
CA ILE A 203 -0.78 5.65 -9.68
C ILE A 203 -1.33 5.77 -11.10
N PHE A 204 -2.48 6.40 -11.23
CA PHE A 204 -3.18 6.62 -12.49
C PHE A 204 -2.89 8.03 -12.99
N ASP A 205 -2.08 8.12 -14.04
CA ASP A 205 -1.74 9.38 -14.70
C ASP A 205 -2.23 9.39 -16.14
N ASN A 206 -3.22 10.25 -16.39
CA ASN A 206 -3.93 10.36 -17.66
C ASN A 206 -4.26 8.99 -18.28
N PRO A 207 -5.16 8.20 -17.65
CA PRO A 207 -5.52 6.88 -18.14
C PRO A 207 -6.36 7.01 -19.43
N ASN A 208 -5.68 7.27 -20.55
CA ASN A 208 -6.26 7.29 -21.88
C ASN A 208 -6.48 5.84 -22.31
N THR A 209 -7.75 5.43 -22.39
CA THR A 209 -8.08 4.03 -22.61
C THR A 209 -9.30 3.84 -23.48
N SER A 210 -9.42 2.65 -24.07
CA SER A 210 -10.58 2.27 -24.86
C SER A 210 -11.89 2.39 -24.06
N LYS A 211 -13.03 2.51 -24.74
CA LYS A 211 -14.36 2.65 -24.12
C LYS A 211 -14.68 1.56 -23.08
N TYR A 212 -14.19 0.33 -23.29
CA TYR A 212 -14.37 -0.78 -22.34
C TYR A 212 -13.52 -0.59 -21.08
N THR A 213 -12.25 -0.24 -21.24
CA THR A 213 -11.35 0.06 -20.11
C THR A 213 -11.83 1.26 -19.30
N LYS A 214 -12.41 2.27 -19.95
CA LYS A 214 -13.04 3.43 -19.28
C LYS A 214 -14.09 3.02 -18.24
N ARG A 215 -14.97 2.06 -18.55
CA ARG A 215 -16.00 1.58 -17.60
C ARG A 215 -15.39 0.86 -16.40
N ILE A 216 -14.34 0.07 -16.63
CA ILE A 216 -13.64 -0.65 -15.56
C ILE A 216 -12.86 0.35 -14.70
N LEU A 217 -12.19 1.33 -15.31
CA LEU A 217 -11.52 2.41 -14.59
C LEU A 217 -12.49 3.23 -13.76
N LEU A 218 -13.68 3.58 -14.25
CA LEU A 218 -14.69 4.26 -13.43
C LEU A 218 -15.04 3.46 -12.18
N LYS A 219 -15.15 2.13 -12.30
CA LYS A 219 -15.36 1.25 -11.13
C LYS A 219 -14.14 1.18 -10.21
N ILE A 220 -12.92 1.18 -10.76
CA ILE A 220 -11.68 1.14 -9.96
C ILE A 220 -11.46 2.45 -9.22
N LEU A 221 -11.63 3.58 -9.91
CA LEU A 221 -11.37 4.92 -9.40
C LEU A 221 -12.51 5.41 -8.49
N GLY A 222 -13.77 5.06 -8.81
CA GLY A 222 -14.94 5.44 -8.04
C GLY A 222 -15.27 4.53 -6.85
N ASN A 223 -14.56 3.40 -6.65
CA ASN A 223 -14.71 2.58 -5.46
C ASN A 223 -13.49 2.72 -4.55
N GLY A 224 -13.64 3.34 -3.39
CA GLY A 224 -12.69 3.19 -2.29
C GLY A 224 -12.97 1.95 -1.42
N HIS A 225 -14.15 1.33 -1.57
CA HIS A 225 -14.57 0.17 -0.81
C HIS A 225 -14.02 -1.14 -1.37
N PHE A 226 -13.84 -2.09 -0.47
CA PHE A 226 -13.59 -3.48 -0.79
C PHE A 226 -14.78 -4.08 -1.55
N SER A 227 -14.62 -4.33 -2.85
CA SER A 227 -15.68 -4.84 -3.72
C SER A 227 -15.21 -5.99 -4.61
N PHE A 228 -15.98 -7.08 -4.62
CA PHE A 228 -15.83 -8.16 -5.59
C PHE A 228 -16.75 -7.91 -6.78
N SER A 229 -16.17 -7.83 -7.98
CA SER A 229 -16.97 -7.77 -9.20
C SER A 229 -17.21 -9.18 -9.72
N SER A 230 -18.38 -9.76 -9.43
CA SER A 230 -18.79 -11.07 -9.95
C SER A 230 -18.71 -11.17 -11.47
N TYR A 231 -19.04 -10.08 -12.17
CA TYR A 231 -18.90 -9.99 -13.64
C TYR A 231 -17.45 -10.10 -14.12
N LEU A 232 -16.48 -9.68 -13.31
CA LEU A 232 -15.07 -9.66 -13.68
C LEU A 232 -14.31 -10.85 -13.07
N GLY A 233 -14.79 -11.42 -11.98
CA GLY A 233 -14.08 -12.44 -11.20
C GLY A 233 -12.91 -11.90 -10.39
N TYR A 234 -12.84 -10.58 -10.13
CA TYR A 234 -11.74 -9.94 -9.40
C TYR A 234 -12.23 -9.01 -8.29
N TYR A 235 -11.42 -8.90 -7.24
CA TYR A 235 -11.52 -7.82 -6.26
C TYR A 235 -10.92 -6.55 -6.84
N ILE A 236 -11.63 -5.44 -6.66
CA ILE A 236 -11.24 -4.13 -7.16
C ILE A 236 -10.95 -3.25 -5.95
N TYR A 237 -9.79 -3.48 -5.33
CA TYR A 237 -9.45 -2.82 -4.08
C TYR A 237 -7.93 -2.65 -3.94
N SER A 238 -7.50 -1.39 -3.89
CA SER A 238 -6.12 -1.00 -3.68
C SER A 238 -6.04 0.50 -3.35
N PRO A 239 -5.00 0.93 -2.60
CA PRO A 239 -4.62 2.32 -2.51
C PRO A 239 -4.31 2.85 -3.89
N LYS A 240 -4.74 4.08 -4.17
CA LYS A 240 -4.59 4.68 -5.48
C LYS A 240 -4.35 6.18 -5.41
N VAL A 241 -3.53 6.65 -6.34
CA VAL A 241 -3.27 8.07 -6.60
C VAL A 241 -3.79 8.37 -7.99
N ILE A 242 -4.56 9.44 -8.12
CA ILE A 242 -5.24 9.83 -9.36
C ILE A 242 -4.75 11.23 -9.73
N LEU A 243 -4.22 11.37 -10.95
CA LEU A 243 -3.83 12.64 -11.53
C LEU A 243 -4.24 12.71 -13.00
N ASN A 244 -4.49 13.94 -13.47
CA ASN A 244 -4.80 14.23 -14.87
C ASN A 244 -5.95 13.37 -15.44
N ALA A 245 -7.00 13.17 -14.66
CA ALA A 245 -8.10 12.25 -14.98
C ALA A 245 -9.44 12.99 -15.17
N PRO A 246 -9.56 13.98 -16.09
CA PRO A 246 -10.74 14.85 -16.20
C PRO A 246 -12.04 14.08 -16.47
N LEU A 247 -11.95 12.96 -17.20
CA LEU A 247 -13.10 12.10 -17.51
C LEU A 247 -13.62 11.30 -16.30
N TYR A 248 -12.87 11.28 -15.21
CA TYR A 248 -13.12 10.46 -14.01
C TYR A 248 -13.17 11.33 -12.75
N GLU A 249 -12.99 12.64 -12.89
CA GLU A 249 -12.75 13.56 -11.80
C GLU A 249 -13.92 13.60 -10.82
N GLN A 250 -15.17 13.65 -11.30
CA GLN A 250 -16.34 13.61 -10.43
C GLN A 250 -16.40 12.33 -9.59
N ALA A 251 -16.23 11.16 -10.23
CA ALA A 251 -16.27 9.87 -9.54
C ALA A 251 -15.11 9.71 -8.54
N ALA A 252 -13.95 10.31 -8.85
CA ALA A 252 -12.79 10.32 -7.97
C ALA A 252 -13.02 11.26 -6.76
N ARG A 253 -13.54 12.47 -6.98
CA ARG A 253 -13.73 13.49 -5.92
C ARG A 253 -14.54 12.97 -4.74
N ASP A 254 -15.62 12.24 -4.99
CA ASP A 254 -16.52 11.75 -3.94
C ASP A 254 -15.89 10.68 -3.03
N ASN A 255 -14.80 10.02 -3.49
CA ASN A 255 -14.15 8.89 -2.81
C ASN A 255 -12.63 9.10 -2.63
N SER A 256 -12.19 10.36 -2.65
CA SER A 256 -10.77 10.70 -2.56
C SER A 256 -10.51 11.85 -1.60
N ILE A 257 -9.28 11.86 -1.08
CA ILE A 257 -8.72 12.99 -0.39
C ILE A 257 -8.06 13.86 -1.45
N GLN A 258 -8.53 15.11 -1.54
CA GLN A 258 -8.01 16.06 -2.52
C GLN A 258 -6.73 16.71 -1.99
N ILE A 259 -5.66 16.58 -2.76
CA ILE A 259 -4.37 17.19 -2.48
C ILE A 259 -4.12 18.25 -3.54
N SER A 260 -4.21 19.52 -3.15
CA SER A 260 -3.95 20.63 -4.05
C SER A 260 -2.46 20.92 -4.13
N VAL A 261 -1.90 20.91 -5.34
CA VAL A 261 -0.53 21.38 -5.62
C VAL A 261 -0.59 22.78 -6.23
N SER A 262 0.30 23.66 -5.77
CA SER A 262 0.40 25.04 -6.27
C SER A 262 1.62 25.18 -7.20
N PRO A 263 1.75 26.30 -7.93
CA PRO A 263 2.97 26.58 -8.71
C PRO A 263 4.24 26.64 -7.85
N GLU A 264 4.12 26.95 -6.56
CA GLU A 264 5.23 27.02 -5.60
C GLU A 264 5.70 25.64 -5.11
N THR A 265 4.98 24.57 -5.47
CA THR A 265 5.42 23.19 -5.22
C THR A 265 6.64 22.87 -6.08
N TYR A 266 7.83 22.90 -5.51
CA TYR A 266 9.06 22.45 -6.15
C TYR A 266 9.53 21.13 -5.52
N SER A 267 10.23 20.29 -6.31
CA SER A 267 10.86 19.07 -5.82
C SER A 267 12.38 19.11 -5.85
N ASN A 268 12.99 18.50 -4.85
CA ASN A 268 14.44 18.37 -4.78
C ASN A 268 14.89 17.02 -5.36
N SER A 269 15.16 16.98 -6.67
CA SER A 269 15.59 15.75 -7.36
C SER A 269 16.89 15.17 -6.81
N ASN A 270 17.83 16.02 -6.37
CA ASN A 270 19.11 15.58 -5.83
C ASN A 270 18.94 14.81 -4.51
N TYR A 271 17.98 15.25 -3.67
CA TYR A 271 17.66 14.57 -2.43
C TYR A 271 17.20 13.12 -2.67
N TYR A 272 16.49 12.87 -3.77
CA TYR A 272 16.04 11.51 -4.10
C TYR A 272 17.23 10.58 -4.37
N GLU A 273 18.13 10.97 -5.27
CA GLU A 273 19.26 10.15 -5.69
C GLU A 273 20.22 9.87 -4.52
N GLU A 274 20.44 10.87 -3.66
CA GLU A 274 21.31 10.75 -2.48
C GLU A 274 20.73 9.87 -1.36
N ASN A 275 19.41 9.61 -1.35
CA ASN A 275 18.73 8.94 -0.24
C ASN A 275 17.95 7.69 -0.67
N GLN A 276 18.25 7.12 -1.84
CA GLN A 276 17.57 5.94 -2.37
C GLN A 276 17.55 4.76 -1.38
N ASP A 277 18.69 4.49 -0.72
CA ASP A 277 18.81 3.42 0.27
C ASP A 277 17.90 3.65 1.48
N LYS A 278 17.73 4.91 1.91
CA LYS A 278 16.85 5.26 3.03
C LYS A 278 15.38 5.04 2.71
N PHE A 279 14.95 5.23 1.47
CA PHE A 279 13.57 4.91 1.06
C PHE A 279 13.34 3.39 1.05
N SER A 280 14.33 2.62 0.59
CA SER A 280 14.30 1.16 0.62
C SER A 280 14.23 0.62 2.05
N GLU A 281 15.04 1.19 2.95
CA GLU A 281 15.00 0.94 4.39
C GLU A 281 13.63 1.26 4.99
N LEU A 282 13.15 2.50 4.81
CA LEU A 282 11.90 2.96 5.40
C LEU A 282 10.70 2.13 4.94
N SER A 283 10.63 1.78 3.65
CA SER A 283 9.55 0.93 3.12
C SER A 283 9.61 -0.50 3.66
N SER A 284 10.79 -1.06 3.86
CA SER A 284 10.96 -2.36 4.53
C SER A 284 10.55 -2.31 5.99
N LEU A 285 10.95 -1.27 6.74
CA LEU A 285 10.55 -1.08 8.13
C LEU A 285 9.02 -0.89 8.25
N CYS A 286 8.38 -0.20 7.31
CA CYS A 286 6.91 -0.09 7.26
C CYS A 286 6.23 -1.44 7.06
N CYS A 287 6.75 -2.33 6.18
CA CYS A 287 6.24 -3.69 6.06
C CYS A 287 6.36 -4.47 7.38
N LEU A 288 7.53 -4.42 8.02
CA LEU A 288 7.80 -5.14 9.27
C LEU A 288 6.97 -4.61 10.43
N SER A 289 6.80 -3.29 10.52
CA SER A 289 5.91 -2.66 11.49
C SER A 289 4.47 -3.08 11.26
N ALA A 290 4.01 -3.13 10.00
CA ALA A 290 2.68 -3.64 9.71
C ALA A 290 2.46 -5.08 10.19
N MET A 291 3.48 -5.93 10.08
CA MET A 291 3.44 -7.30 10.64
C MET A 291 3.38 -7.34 12.17
N LYS A 292 3.98 -6.38 12.87
CA LYS A 292 3.93 -6.30 14.34
C LYS A 292 2.62 -5.72 14.88
N HIS A 293 2.09 -4.69 14.22
CA HIS A 293 1.00 -3.88 14.78
C HIS A 293 -0.38 -4.15 14.17
N PHE A 294 -0.52 -5.16 13.29
CA PHE A 294 -1.80 -5.39 12.60
C PHE A 294 -2.98 -5.71 13.53
N GLN A 295 -2.76 -6.44 14.63
CA GLN A 295 -3.86 -6.74 15.56
C GLN A 295 -4.36 -5.50 16.28
N GLN A 296 -3.44 -4.67 16.76
CA GLN A 296 -3.76 -3.40 17.40
C GLN A 296 -4.53 -2.49 16.43
N LEU A 297 -4.07 -2.38 15.17
CA LEU A 297 -4.79 -1.58 14.18
C LEU A 297 -6.17 -2.15 13.87
N TYR A 298 -6.31 -3.47 13.77
CA TYR A 298 -7.59 -4.13 13.53
C TYR A 298 -8.59 -3.81 14.63
N GLU A 299 -8.18 -3.91 15.90
CA GLU A 299 -9.02 -3.57 17.05
C GLU A 299 -9.45 -2.10 17.02
N ILE A 300 -8.52 -1.19 16.72
CA ILE A 300 -8.82 0.23 16.58
C ILE A 300 -9.82 0.47 15.46
N TYR A 301 -9.52 0.00 14.23
CA TYR A 301 -10.32 0.27 13.04
C TYR A 301 -11.76 -0.27 13.16
N TRP A 302 -11.90 -1.53 13.61
CA TRP A 302 -13.22 -2.15 13.77
C TRP A 302 -13.96 -1.72 15.04
N GLY A 303 -13.25 -1.08 15.98
CA GLY A 303 -13.83 -0.41 17.15
C GLY A 303 -14.29 1.02 16.89
N LEU A 304 -13.97 1.62 15.74
CA LEU A 304 -14.42 2.96 15.40
C LEU A 304 -15.96 3.03 15.28
N PRO A 305 -16.59 4.12 15.75
CA PRO A 305 -18.01 4.32 15.55
C PRO A 305 -18.32 4.43 14.06
N LYS A 306 -19.44 3.85 13.63
CA LYS A 306 -19.96 3.98 12.27
C LYS A 306 -20.46 5.41 12.05
N SER A 307 -19.54 6.32 11.74
CA SER A 307 -19.85 7.70 11.35
C SER A 307 -20.26 7.78 9.88
N THR A 308 -20.85 8.91 9.50
CA THR A 308 -21.33 9.18 8.14
C THR A 308 -20.23 9.27 7.07
N ASN A 309 -18.95 9.47 7.44
CA ASN A 309 -17.85 9.55 6.48
C ASN A 309 -16.80 8.42 6.64
N GLU A 310 -17.15 7.22 6.16
CA GLU A 310 -16.27 6.04 6.16
C GLU A 310 -14.96 6.25 5.37
N LEU A 311 -14.90 7.28 4.50
CA LEU A 311 -13.75 7.65 3.66
C LEU A 311 -12.46 7.75 4.49
N TYR A 312 -12.57 8.30 5.69
CA TYR A 312 -11.43 8.65 6.52
C TYR A 312 -11.13 7.66 7.64
N HIS A 313 -11.97 6.64 7.85
CA HIS A 313 -11.78 5.63 8.90
C HIS A 313 -10.37 5.03 8.94
N PRO A 314 -9.74 4.69 7.80
CA PRO A 314 -8.37 4.18 7.82
C PRO A 314 -7.37 5.18 8.40
N LEU A 315 -7.48 6.45 8.04
CA LEU A 315 -6.56 7.49 8.53
C LEU A 315 -6.79 7.77 10.02
N VAL A 316 -8.04 7.74 10.49
CA VAL A 316 -8.37 7.83 11.92
C VAL A 316 -7.73 6.67 12.68
N ALA A 317 -7.87 5.44 12.16
CA ALA A 317 -7.32 4.27 12.82
C ALA A 317 -5.79 4.30 12.89
N ILE A 318 -5.13 4.71 11.80
CA ILE A 318 -3.67 4.92 11.79
C ILE A 318 -3.27 6.06 12.72
N GLY A 319 -4.02 7.17 12.73
CA GLY A 319 -3.79 8.29 13.64
C GLY A 319 -3.84 7.87 15.10
N LYS A 320 -4.83 7.05 15.48
CA LYS A 320 -4.97 6.47 16.83
C LYS A 320 -3.90 5.43 17.18
N LEU A 321 -3.46 4.64 16.19
CA LEU A 321 -2.35 3.70 16.38
C LEU A 321 -1.06 4.44 16.75
N VAL A 322 -0.87 5.64 16.21
CA VAL A 322 0.30 6.50 16.39
C VAL A 322 0.17 7.40 17.62
N GLY A 323 -1.02 7.93 17.86
CA GLY A 323 -1.34 8.90 18.90
C GLY A 323 -0.72 10.29 18.69
N GLY A 324 -0.89 11.16 19.69
CA GLY A 324 -0.24 12.46 19.77
C GLY A 324 -0.65 13.44 18.66
N ASP A 325 0.33 14.14 18.08
CA ASP A 325 0.10 15.21 17.10
C ASP A 325 -0.63 14.74 15.83
N TYR A 326 -0.54 13.45 15.47
CA TYR A 326 -1.18 12.92 14.27
C TYR A 326 -2.67 12.64 14.46
N GLU A 327 -3.07 12.17 15.65
CA GLU A 327 -4.49 12.05 16.03
C GLU A 327 -5.13 13.44 16.04
N LYS A 328 -4.47 14.40 16.69
CA LYS A 328 -4.93 15.80 16.72
C LYS A 328 -4.96 16.46 15.35
N ALA A 329 -3.92 16.29 14.52
CA ALA A 329 -3.89 16.86 13.18
C ALA A 329 -5.00 16.28 12.29
N PHE A 330 -5.38 15.01 12.52
CA PHE A 330 -6.52 14.42 11.85
C PHE A 330 -7.84 15.03 12.35
N ASP A 331 -8.02 15.17 13.67
CA ASP A 331 -9.22 15.79 14.25
C ASP A 331 -9.39 17.25 13.78
N ASP A 332 -8.30 18.01 13.71
CA ASP A 332 -8.26 19.38 13.19
C ASP A 332 -8.60 19.43 11.68
N PHE A 333 -8.09 18.47 10.89
CA PHE A 333 -8.46 18.36 9.48
C PHE A 333 -9.95 18.02 9.34
N TYR A 334 -10.43 17.01 10.07
CA TYR A 334 -11.78 16.49 9.96
C TYR A 334 -12.84 17.49 10.45
N SER A 335 -12.58 18.23 11.52
CA SER A 335 -13.48 19.27 12.04
C SER A 335 -13.69 20.44 11.07
N VAL A 336 -12.68 20.78 10.26
CA VAL A 336 -12.77 21.81 9.21
C VAL A 336 -13.58 21.31 7.99
N TYR A 337 -13.48 20.02 7.66
CA TYR A 337 -14.15 19.44 6.47
C TYR A 337 -15.54 18.82 6.75
N GLN A 338 -16.02 18.80 8.01
CA GLN A 338 -17.43 18.49 8.32
C GLN A 338 -18.40 19.65 8.08
N VAL A 339 -17.90 20.83 7.67
CA VAL A 339 -18.73 21.97 7.26
C VAL A 339 -18.78 22.05 5.72
N VAL A 340 -19.35 21.03 5.07
CA VAL A 340 -19.86 21.13 3.69
C VAL A 340 -21.12 20.29 3.55
#